data_AF-A0A0M1JGQ7-F1
#
_entry.id   AF-A0A0M1JGQ7-F1
#
_cell.length_a   1.000
_cell.length_b   1.000
_cell.length_c   1.000
_cell.angle_alpha   90.00
_cell.angle_beta   90.00
_cell.angle_gamma   90.00
#
_symmetry.space_group_name_H-M   'P 1'
#
loop_
_entity.id
_entity.type
_entity.pdbx_description
1 polymer ?
#
loop_
_entity_poly.entity_id
_entity_poly.type
_entity_poly.pdbx_seq_one_letter_code
_entity_poly.pdbx_strand_id
1 'polypeptide(L)'
;MAKTNYNQAVLRAKPPLHPLWLHKKLADVDFFVNTSTRQCGISTRGLAKLCGVHHSTLQGVLRKVDSTKKASGRVAGNYATELYNILKNREIFLKDMAGNSPILNGKEVRAILHDVCFDVAHYYSGKGYAEAHETVGKMGRFGTEQFIMIQVGFIPRPESIMLDDIEYLIAKETVQVNKSRQEEVQFFTNPLTGECGIELQGLSYICGGVALKHVKTFLVGWAQPYRAHAKLFNNLFLLFGSRGQTIQTFAYPT
;
A
#
# COMPACT_ATOMS: atom_id res chain seq x y z
N MET A 1 -36.56 6.72 -24.03
CA MET A 1 -35.54 5.77 -23.53
C MET A 1 -35.00 6.29 -22.20
N ALA A 2 -35.29 5.60 -21.10
CA ALA A 2 -34.88 5.98 -19.76
C ALA A 2 -33.39 5.67 -19.54
N LYS A 3 -32.57 6.70 -19.35
CA LYS A 3 -31.17 6.55 -18.91
C LYS A 3 -31.19 6.25 -17.41
N THR A 4 -30.86 5.02 -17.05
CA THR A 4 -30.82 4.53 -15.68
C THR A 4 -29.70 5.23 -14.90
N ASN A 5 -30.08 6.09 -13.96
CA ASN A 5 -29.22 6.85 -13.03
C ASN A 5 -28.53 5.99 -11.95
N TYR A 6 -28.17 4.73 -12.24
CA TYR A 6 -27.73 3.78 -11.22
C TYR A 6 -26.32 4.06 -10.67
N ASN A 7 -25.47 4.82 -11.36
CA ASN A 7 -24.07 4.98 -10.98
C ASN A 7 -23.75 6.27 -10.20
N GLN A 8 -24.60 7.30 -10.24
CA GLN A 8 -24.33 8.55 -9.51
C GLN A 8 -24.74 8.50 -8.03
N ALA A 9 -25.66 7.61 -7.65
CA ALA A 9 -26.08 7.46 -6.24
C ALA A 9 -25.00 6.74 -5.40
N VAL A 10 -24.28 5.76 -5.97
CA VAL A 10 -23.18 5.05 -5.30
C VAL A 10 -21.99 5.97 -5.03
N LEU A 11 -21.78 6.99 -5.88
CA LEU A 11 -20.69 7.96 -5.77
C LEU A 11 -21.03 9.20 -4.94
N ARG A 12 -22.33 9.52 -4.75
CA ARG A 12 -22.81 10.66 -3.95
C ARG A 12 -23.30 10.28 -2.55
N ALA A 13 -23.25 9.01 -2.17
CA ALA A 13 -23.54 8.61 -0.81
C ALA A 13 -22.50 9.27 0.13
N LYS A 14 -22.98 10.16 1.01
CA LYS A 14 -22.24 10.56 2.23
C LYS A 14 -21.67 9.26 2.81
N PRO A 15 -20.35 9.17 3.09
CA PRO A 15 -19.75 7.91 3.50
C PRO A 15 -20.60 7.39 4.66
N PRO A 16 -21.17 6.18 4.51
CA PRO A 16 -22.07 5.69 5.53
C PRO A 16 -21.30 5.65 6.85
N LEU A 17 -22.00 5.90 7.96
CA LEU A 17 -21.53 5.57 9.31
C LEU A 17 -21.43 4.02 9.41
N HIS A 18 -20.51 3.43 8.65
CA HIS A 18 -20.17 2.01 8.58
C HIS A 18 -18.74 1.88 9.09
N PRO A 19 -18.38 0.75 9.72
CA PRO A 19 -17.33 0.69 10.73
C PRO A 19 -16.02 1.27 10.16
N LEU A 20 -15.34 2.10 10.96
CA LEU A 20 -14.03 2.68 10.61
C LEU A 20 -13.05 1.61 10.07
N TRP A 21 -13.27 0.35 10.43
CA TRP A 21 -12.40 -0.78 10.17
C TRP A 21 -12.97 -1.69 9.06
N LEU A 22 -12.27 -1.74 7.93
CA LEU A 22 -12.36 -2.87 7.01
C LEU A 22 -11.61 -4.06 7.60
N HIS A 23 -12.24 -5.22 7.56
CA HIS A 23 -11.69 -6.47 8.06
C HIS A 23 -11.81 -7.55 7.00
N LYS A 24 -10.78 -8.37 6.87
CA LYS A 24 -10.83 -9.62 6.10
C LYS A 24 -9.97 -10.67 6.77
N LYS A 25 -10.51 -11.88 6.85
CA LYS A 25 -9.81 -13.06 7.35
C LYS A 25 -9.34 -13.90 6.17
N LEU A 26 -8.03 -14.15 6.08
CA LEU A 26 -7.42 -14.99 5.05
C LEU A 26 -6.45 -15.97 5.69
N ALA A 27 -6.58 -17.27 5.41
CA ALA A 27 -5.72 -18.32 5.99
C ALA A 27 -5.58 -18.23 7.53
N ASP A 28 -6.65 -17.89 8.24
CA ASP A 28 -6.69 -17.60 9.69
C ASP A 28 -5.85 -16.42 10.17
N VAL A 29 -5.52 -15.51 9.28
CA VAL A 29 -4.91 -14.22 9.59
C VAL A 29 -5.98 -13.15 9.42
N ASP A 30 -6.29 -12.45 10.51
CA ASP A 30 -7.19 -11.29 10.48
C ASP A 30 -6.40 -10.02 10.15
N PHE A 31 -6.79 -9.36 9.06
CA PHE A 31 -6.24 -8.10 8.57
C PHE A 31 -7.24 -6.97 8.78
N PHE A 32 -6.74 -5.79 9.12
CA PHE A 32 -7.55 -4.61 9.43
C PHE A 32 -7.00 -3.38 8.70
N VAL A 33 -7.90 -2.54 8.18
CA VAL A 33 -7.58 -1.24 7.60
C VAL A 33 -8.58 -0.21 8.09
N ASN A 34 -8.10 0.91 8.57
CA ASN A 34 -8.92 2.09 8.81
C ASN A 34 -9.20 2.78 7.48
N THR A 35 -10.46 2.88 7.07
CA THR A 35 -10.81 3.49 5.77
C THR A 35 -10.55 4.98 5.72
N SER A 36 -10.56 5.65 6.88
CA SER A 36 -10.42 7.10 6.98
C SER A 36 -8.96 7.53 7.14
N THR A 37 -8.20 6.86 8.02
CA THR A 37 -6.78 7.20 8.27
C THR A 37 -5.81 6.41 7.39
N ARG A 38 -6.29 5.39 6.66
CA ARG A 38 -5.48 4.40 5.93
C ARG A 38 -4.55 3.55 6.80
N GLN A 39 -4.51 3.78 8.11
CA GLN A 39 -3.71 2.96 9.02
C GLN A 39 -4.19 1.51 8.97
N CYS A 40 -3.25 0.58 8.93
CA CYS A 40 -3.56 -0.83 8.78
C CYS A 40 -2.71 -1.68 9.70
N GLY A 41 -3.16 -2.92 9.89
CA GLY A 41 -2.53 -3.83 10.82
C GLY A 41 -3.03 -5.26 10.75
N ILE A 42 -2.31 -6.13 11.45
CA ILE A 42 -2.57 -7.58 11.50
C ILE A 42 -2.89 -7.95 12.94
N SER A 43 -3.88 -8.81 13.17
CA SER A 43 -4.11 -9.35 14.52
C SER A 43 -2.85 -9.98 15.11
N THR A 44 -2.66 -9.86 16.43
CA THR A 44 -1.52 -10.49 17.12
C THR A 44 -1.42 -12.00 16.83
N ARG A 45 -2.56 -12.69 16.77
CA ARG A 45 -2.63 -14.12 16.42
C ARG A 45 -2.23 -14.37 14.96
N GLY A 46 -2.72 -13.55 14.03
CA GLY A 46 -2.39 -13.65 12.62
C GLY A 46 -0.91 -13.39 12.35
N LEU A 47 -0.31 -12.38 12.99
CA LEU A 47 1.12 -12.08 12.85
C LEU A 47 1.99 -13.21 13.42
N ALA A 48 1.61 -13.79 14.56
CA ALA A 48 2.30 -14.94 15.12
C ALA A 48 2.32 -16.13 14.13
N LYS A 49 1.19 -16.40 13.49
CA LYS A 49 1.07 -17.44 12.44
C LYS A 49 1.98 -17.13 11.24
N LEU A 50 1.98 -15.89 10.75
CA LEU A 50 2.85 -15.46 9.66
C LEU A 50 4.35 -15.58 10.00
N CYS A 51 4.70 -15.43 11.27
CA CYS A 51 6.10 -15.55 11.72
C CYS A 51 6.50 -16.99 12.11
N GLY A 52 5.60 -17.96 12.05
CA GLY A 52 5.88 -19.33 12.49
C GLY A 52 6.08 -19.46 14.01
N VAL A 53 5.54 -18.53 14.81
CA VAL A 53 5.72 -18.52 16.27
C VAL A 53 4.41 -18.75 17.02
N HIS A 54 4.52 -19.34 18.21
CA HIS A 54 3.35 -19.52 19.06
C HIS A 54 2.78 -18.17 19.52
N HIS A 55 1.45 -18.03 19.47
CA HIS A 55 0.75 -16.79 19.82
C HIS A 55 1.13 -16.27 21.23
N SER A 56 1.30 -17.16 22.21
CA SER A 56 1.66 -16.76 23.58
C SER A 56 3.05 -16.10 23.66
N THR A 57 3.99 -16.48 22.79
CA THR A 57 5.34 -15.90 22.74
C THR A 57 5.27 -14.44 22.31
N LEU A 58 4.60 -14.17 21.18
CA LEU A 58 4.42 -12.80 20.69
C LEU A 58 3.57 -11.97 21.66
N GLN A 59 2.46 -12.52 22.15
CA GLN A 59 1.60 -11.84 23.13
C GLN A 59 2.36 -11.49 24.41
N GLY A 60 3.25 -12.36 24.89
CA GLY A 60 4.09 -12.12 26.06
C GLY A 60 5.03 -10.93 25.87
N VAL A 61 5.66 -10.79 24.70
CA VAL A 61 6.52 -9.66 24.37
C VAL A 61 5.70 -8.37 24.30
N LEU A 62 4.59 -8.37 23.56
CA LEU A 62 3.75 -7.17 23.40
C LEU A 62 3.14 -6.70 24.73
N ARG A 63 2.72 -7.63 25.60
CA ARG A 63 2.23 -7.28 26.95
C ARG A 63 3.30 -6.58 27.78
N LYS A 64 4.56 -7.03 27.69
CA LYS A 64 5.68 -6.40 28.39
C LYS A 64 5.90 -4.97 27.90
N VAL A 65 5.93 -4.76 26.58
CA VAL A 65 6.09 -3.42 26.01
C VAL A 65 4.95 -2.50 26.42
N ASP A 66 3.69 -2.95 26.31
CA ASP A 66 2.52 -2.15 26.69
C ASP A 66 2.51 -1.81 28.19
N SER A 67 2.88 -2.77 29.06
CA SER A 67 2.95 -2.53 30.50
C SER A 67 4.03 -1.52 30.91
N THR A 68 5.15 -1.45 30.19
CA THR A 68 6.21 -0.48 30.50
C THR A 68 6.00 0.91 29.92
N LYS A 69 5.11 1.06 28.94
CA LYS A 69 4.60 2.38 28.58
C LYS A 69 3.72 2.98 29.68
N LYS A 70 2.99 2.13 30.42
CA LYS A 70 2.06 2.56 31.48
C LYS A 70 2.77 2.81 32.83
N ALA A 71 3.82 2.06 33.13
CA ALA A 71 4.64 2.27 34.32
C ALA A 71 5.86 3.13 33.96
N SER A 72 5.82 4.42 34.31
CA SER A 72 6.90 5.38 34.10
C SER A 72 8.26 4.85 34.58
N GLY A 73 9.06 4.33 33.65
CA GLY A 73 10.51 4.15 33.80
C GLY A 73 10.97 3.20 34.91
N ARG A 74 10.85 1.88 34.68
CA ARG A 74 11.86 0.88 35.06
C ARG A 74 11.36 -0.52 34.68
N VAL A 75 11.95 -1.11 33.64
CA VAL A 75 12.03 -2.57 33.58
C VAL A 75 13.26 -2.96 34.38
N ALA A 76 13.11 -3.81 35.39
CA ALA A 76 14.25 -4.50 36.00
C ALA A 76 15.07 -5.21 34.89
N GLY A 77 16.40 -5.13 34.94
CA GLY A 77 17.33 -5.50 33.87
C GLY A 77 17.26 -6.95 33.33
N ASN A 78 16.36 -7.79 33.83
CA ASN A 78 16.25 -9.22 33.50
C ASN A 78 15.22 -9.54 32.39
N TYR A 79 14.56 -8.54 31.77
CA TYR A 79 13.45 -8.78 30.84
C TYR A 79 13.65 -8.20 29.41
N ALA A 80 14.82 -7.62 29.13
CA ALA A 80 15.14 -7.02 27.84
C ALA A 80 15.47 -8.08 26.78
N THR A 81 14.46 -8.52 26.04
CA THR A 81 14.68 -9.27 24.79
C THR A 81 15.09 -8.31 23.67
N GLU A 82 15.81 -8.79 22.66
CA GLU A 82 16.13 -8.00 21.47
C GLU A 82 14.86 -7.40 20.84
N LEU A 83 13.80 -8.21 20.68
CA LEU A 83 12.52 -7.73 20.17
C LEU A 83 11.86 -6.67 21.07
N TYR A 84 11.96 -6.81 22.40
CA TYR A 84 11.49 -5.77 23.32
C TYR A 84 12.21 -4.44 23.07
N ASN A 85 13.53 -4.47 22.88
CA ASN A 85 14.32 -3.26 22.65
C ASN A 85 13.98 -2.57 21.34
N ILE A 86 13.61 -3.33 20.30
CA ILE A 86 13.12 -2.80 19.01
C ILE A 86 11.78 -2.10 19.21
N LEU A 87 10.89 -2.66 20.04
CA LEU A 87 9.50 -2.21 20.15
C LEU A 87 9.21 -1.18 21.25
N LYS A 88 10.06 -1.06 22.28
CA LYS A 88 9.74 -0.34 23.54
C LYS A 88 9.30 1.12 23.40
N ASN A 89 9.75 1.82 22.35
CA ASN A 89 9.44 3.23 22.12
C ASN A 89 8.47 3.45 20.95
N ARG A 90 7.93 2.40 20.33
CA ARG A 90 7.06 2.49 19.16
C ARG A 90 5.59 2.39 19.52
N GLU A 91 4.71 3.06 18.80
CA GLU A 91 3.28 2.74 18.84
C GLU A 91 3.08 1.35 18.22
N ILE A 92 2.47 0.43 18.97
CA ILE A 92 2.37 -0.98 18.58
C ILE A 92 1.01 -1.28 17.97
N PHE A 93 -0.04 -0.82 18.63
CA PHE A 93 -1.39 -1.27 18.33
C PHE A 93 -2.08 -0.27 17.40
N LEU A 94 -2.78 -0.83 16.43
CA LEU A 94 -3.61 -0.09 15.50
C LEU A 94 -4.79 0.53 16.26
N LYS A 95 -4.91 1.86 16.16
CA LYS A 95 -5.97 2.65 16.78
C LYS A 95 -6.54 3.65 15.78
N ASP A 96 -7.77 4.06 15.97
CA ASP A 96 -8.34 5.19 15.21
C ASP A 96 -7.93 6.54 15.82
N MET A 97 -8.39 7.64 15.21
CA MET A 97 -8.15 9.01 15.69
C MET A 97 -8.70 9.27 17.10
N ALA A 98 -9.68 8.49 17.55
CA ALA A 98 -10.26 8.57 18.89
C ALA A 98 -9.57 7.59 19.88
N GLY A 99 -8.56 6.86 19.44
CA GLY A 99 -7.80 5.91 20.25
C GLY A 99 -8.42 4.52 20.36
N ASN A 100 -9.48 4.20 19.62
CA ASN A 100 -10.19 2.93 19.70
C ASN A 100 -9.53 1.85 18.82
N SER A 101 -9.52 0.61 19.31
CA SER A 101 -9.03 -0.55 18.55
C SER A 101 -10.11 -1.10 17.61
N PRO A 102 -9.72 -1.91 16.60
CA PRO A 102 -10.68 -2.66 15.79
C PRO A 102 -11.58 -3.54 16.65
N ILE A 103 -12.88 -3.61 16.31
CA ILE A 103 -13.87 -4.46 17.00
C ILE A 103 -14.24 -5.61 16.08
N LEU A 104 -14.15 -6.85 16.57
CA LEU A 104 -14.61 -8.05 15.89
C LEU A 104 -15.55 -8.81 16.80
N ASN A 105 -16.76 -9.12 16.33
CA ASN A 105 -17.79 -9.84 17.10
C ASN A 105 -18.06 -9.22 18.49
N GLY A 106 -18.12 -7.89 18.55
CA GLY A 106 -18.36 -7.14 19.80
C GLY A 106 -17.19 -7.11 20.78
N LYS A 107 -16.01 -7.61 20.40
CA LYS A 107 -14.80 -7.61 21.23
C LYS A 107 -13.69 -6.82 20.56
N GLU A 108 -12.92 -6.09 21.37
CA GLU A 108 -11.72 -5.42 20.89
C GLU A 108 -10.67 -6.43 20.43
N VAL A 109 -10.10 -6.18 19.26
CA VAL A 109 -8.99 -6.95 18.68
C VAL A 109 -7.74 -6.11 18.73
N ARG A 110 -6.69 -6.68 19.34
CA ARG A 110 -5.34 -6.11 19.32
C ARG A 110 -4.67 -6.39 17.99
N ALA A 111 -4.95 -5.54 17.01
CA ALA A 111 -4.21 -5.47 15.77
C ALA A 111 -2.92 -4.67 15.95
N ILE A 112 -1.84 -5.13 15.33
CA ILE A 112 -0.50 -4.53 15.38
C ILE A 112 -0.33 -3.67 14.13
N LEU A 113 0.20 -2.46 14.27
CA LEU A 113 0.46 -1.54 13.15
C LEU A 113 1.40 -2.17 12.12
N HIS A 114 1.20 -1.82 10.85
CA HIS A 114 1.92 -2.41 9.71
C HIS A 114 3.45 -2.29 9.81
N ASP A 115 3.97 -1.16 10.28
CA ASP A 115 5.39 -0.92 10.48
C ASP A 115 5.98 -1.85 11.55
N VAL A 116 5.26 -2.05 12.65
CA VAL A 116 5.62 -3.00 13.70
C VAL A 116 5.45 -4.46 13.26
N CYS A 117 4.47 -4.74 12.37
CA CYS A 117 4.34 -6.07 11.78
C CYS A 117 5.60 -6.47 11.01
N PHE A 118 6.17 -5.52 10.25
CA PHE A 118 7.42 -5.75 9.53
C PHE A 118 8.59 -6.02 10.48
N ASP A 119 8.78 -5.20 11.51
CA ASP A 119 9.85 -5.37 12.50
C ASP A 119 9.81 -6.76 13.16
N VAL A 120 8.61 -7.20 13.56
CA VAL A 120 8.41 -8.50 14.20
C VAL A 120 8.74 -9.63 13.22
N ALA A 121 8.26 -9.54 11.98
CA ALA A 121 8.56 -10.54 10.96
C ALA A 121 10.06 -10.56 10.62
N HIS A 122 10.69 -9.40 10.50
CA HIS A 122 12.12 -9.26 10.24
C HIS A 122 12.97 -9.84 11.39
N TYR A 123 12.58 -9.58 12.63
CA TYR A 123 13.22 -10.17 13.80
C TYR A 123 13.22 -11.70 13.77
N TYR A 124 12.06 -12.32 13.55
CA TYR A 124 11.98 -13.79 13.50
C TYR A 124 12.62 -14.38 12.24
N SER A 125 12.58 -13.67 11.11
CA SER A 125 13.35 -14.02 9.91
C SER A 125 14.85 -14.10 10.22
N GLY A 126 15.40 -13.09 10.92
CA GLY A 126 16.79 -13.09 11.37
C GLY A 126 17.15 -14.16 12.40
N LYS A 127 16.14 -14.78 13.05
CA LYS A 127 16.31 -15.94 13.93
C LYS A 127 16.18 -17.29 13.20
N GLY A 128 15.97 -17.28 11.88
CA GLY A 128 15.90 -18.48 11.05
C GLY A 128 14.50 -19.09 10.90
N TYR A 129 13.43 -18.38 11.26
CA TYR A 129 12.07 -18.85 11.03
C TYR A 129 11.69 -18.71 9.55
N ALA A 130 11.42 -19.83 8.88
CA ALA A 130 11.16 -19.87 7.44
C ALA A 130 9.89 -19.09 7.05
N GLU A 131 8.82 -19.23 7.82
CA GLU A 131 7.55 -18.52 7.59
C GLU A 131 7.72 -17.00 7.74
N ALA A 132 8.52 -16.58 8.73
CA ALA A 132 8.85 -15.18 8.92
C ALA A 132 9.68 -14.63 7.75
N HIS A 133 10.63 -15.41 7.23
CA HIS A 133 11.42 -15.04 6.06
C HIS A 133 10.55 -14.86 4.80
N GLU A 134 9.64 -15.80 4.54
CA GLU A 134 8.68 -15.69 3.44
C GLU A 134 7.76 -14.47 3.61
N THR A 135 7.29 -14.22 4.83
CA THR A 135 6.46 -13.05 5.15
C THR A 135 7.20 -11.74 4.90
N VAL A 136 8.47 -11.64 5.31
CA VAL A 136 9.32 -10.47 5.04
C VAL A 136 9.50 -10.28 3.54
N GLY A 137 9.72 -11.35 2.77
CA GLY A 137 9.80 -11.26 1.31
C GLY A 137 8.52 -10.70 0.67
N LYS A 138 7.36 -11.15 1.14
CA LYS A 138 6.05 -10.65 0.68
C LYS A 138 5.84 -9.17 1.05
N MET A 139 6.13 -8.81 2.29
CA MET A 139 6.00 -7.42 2.77
C MET A 139 7.02 -6.48 2.10
N GLY A 140 8.25 -6.92 1.90
CA GLY A 140 9.31 -6.15 1.26
C GLY A 140 9.04 -5.87 -0.22
N ARG A 141 8.37 -6.79 -0.93
CA ARG A 141 8.06 -6.64 -2.36
C ARG A 141 7.03 -5.54 -2.65
N PHE A 142 6.08 -5.31 -1.74
CA PHE A 142 4.98 -4.36 -1.96
C PHE A 142 4.99 -3.15 -1.01
N GLY A 143 5.77 -3.23 0.07
CA GLY A 143 5.55 -2.42 1.26
C GLY A 143 4.52 -3.09 2.19
N THR A 144 4.78 -3.09 3.49
CA THR A 144 3.92 -3.79 4.47
C THR A 144 2.50 -3.24 4.54
N GLU A 145 2.37 -1.92 4.35
CA GLU A 145 1.08 -1.25 4.30
C GLU A 145 0.25 -1.76 3.11
N GLN A 146 0.82 -1.69 1.90
CA GLN A 146 0.19 -2.15 0.66
C GLN A 146 -0.11 -3.64 0.73
N PHE A 147 0.80 -4.44 1.29
CA PHE A 147 0.58 -5.87 1.52
C PHE A 147 -0.72 -6.11 2.30
N ILE A 148 -0.91 -5.43 3.43
CA ILE A 148 -2.12 -5.57 4.27
C ILE A 148 -3.36 -5.04 3.55
N MET A 149 -3.27 -3.88 2.90
CA MET A 149 -4.38 -3.27 2.16
C MET A 149 -4.90 -4.19 1.04
N ILE A 150 -4.00 -4.79 0.27
CA ILE A 150 -4.34 -5.76 -0.78
C ILE A 150 -5.07 -6.98 -0.18
N GLN A 151 -4.61 -7.50 0.98
CA GLN A 151 -5.26 -8.63 1.63
C GLN A 151 -6.73 -8.34 1.96
N VAL A 152 -7.03 -7.14 2.48
CA VAL A 152 -8.41 -6.74 2.79
C VAL A 152 -9.21 -6.29 1.56
N GLY A 153 -8.60 -6.21 0.38
CA GLY A 153 -9.23 -5.69 -0.82
C GLY A 153 -9.44 -4.16 -0.79
N PHE A 154 -8.71 -3.47 0.09
CA PHE A 154 -8.69 -2.01 0.13
C PHE A 154 -7.71 -1.54 -0.92
N ILE A 155 -8.24 -1.02 -2.01
CA ILE A 155 -7.47 -0.25 -2.97
C ILE A 155 -7.57 1.19 -2.44
N PRO A 156 -6.53 1.76 -1.81
CA PRO A 156 -6.58 3.16 -1.41
C PRO A 156 -6.90 3.92 -2.68
N ARG A 157 -8.05 4.63 -2.73
CA ARG A 157 -8.43 5.35 -3.94
C ARG A 157 -7.25 6.27 -4.28
N PRO A 158 -6.52 5.99 -5.38
CA PRO A 158 -5.57 6.95 -5.88
C PRO A 158 -6.37 8.21 -6.22
N GLU A 159 -5.71 9.35 -6.22
CA GLU A 159 -6.32 10.57 -6.75
C GLU A 159 -6.87 10.24 -8.13
N SER A 160 -8.12 10.58 -8.44
CA SER A 160 -8.67 10.32 -9.76
C SER A 160 -8.91 11.62 -10.51
N ILE A 161 -8.71 11.57 -11.82
CA ILE A 161 -8.99 12.66 -12.73
C ILE A 161 -9.95 12.19 -13.81
N MET A 162 -10.89 13.05 -14.17
CA MET A 162 -11.77 12.82 -15.31
C MET A 162 -11.07 13.32 -16.57
N LEU A 163 -10.84 12.42 -17.53
CA LEU A 163 -10.32 12.75 -18.85
C LEU A 163 -11.27 12.16 -19.89
N ASP A 164 -11.90 13.03 -20.68
CA ASP A 164 -12.85 12.65 -21.75
C ASP A 164 -13.92 11.67 -21.27
N ASP A 165 -14.56 12.02 -20.15
CA ASP A 165 -15.61 11.25 -19.48
C ASP A 165 -15.19 9.87 -18.93
N ILE A 166 -13.88 9.58 -18.91
CA ILE A 166 -13.29 8.38 -18.30
C ILE A 166 -12.58 8.78 -17.01
N GLU A 167 -12.88 8.09 -15.91
CA GLU A 167 -12.15 8.24 -14.65
C GLU A 167 -10.80 7.51 -14.75
N TYR A 168 -9.69 8.22 -14.58
CA TYR A 168 -8.35 7.64 -14.47
C TYR A 168 -7.84 7.77 -13.04
N LEU A 169 -7.25 6.68 -12.54
CA LEU A 169 -6.52 6.60 -11.28
C LEU A 169 -5.11 7.18 -11.44
N ILE A 170 -4.69 8.09 -10.56
CA ILE A 170 -3.40 8.78 -10.60
C ILE A 170 -2.47 8.25 -9.51
N ALA A 171 -1.28 7.81 -9.91
CA ALA A 171 -0.15 7.61 -9.00
C ALA A 171 0.91 8.70 -9.25
N LYS A 172 1.47 9.26 -8.18
CA LYS A 172 2.50 10.28 -8.22
C LYS A 172 3.80 9.72 -7.67
N GLU A 173 4.90 9.97 -8.36
CA GLU A 173 6.24 9.55 -7.94
C GLU A 173 7.23 10.71 -8.10
N THR A 174 8.05 10.96 -7.09
CA THR A 174 9.13 11.96 -7.18
C THR A 174 10.36 11.32 -7.79
N VAL A 175 10.78 11.79 -8.96
CA VAL A 175 11.96 11.28 -9.67
C VAL A 175 13.09 12.30 -9.63
N GLN A 176 14.32 11.81 -9.47
CA GLN A 176 15.50 12.65 -9.59
C GLN A 176 15.86 12.82 -11.08
N VAL A 177 15.64 14.02 -11.61
CA VAL A 177 15.88 14.33 -13.03
C VAL A 177 17.36 14.63 -13.29
N ASN A 178 18.02 15.28 -12.34
CA ASN A 178 19.47 15.49 -12.36
C ASN A 178 20.00 15.62 -10.91
N LYS A 179 21.31 15.84 -10.75
CA LYS A 179 21.97 15.92 -9.43
C LYS A 179 21.35 16.96 -8.47
N SER A 180 20.65 17.98 -8.98
CA SER A 180 20.11 19.10 -8.19
C SER A 180 18.60 19.28 -8.32
N ARG A 181 17.89 18.46 -9.10
CA ARG A 181 16.47 18.66 -9.43
C ARG A 181 15.69 17.36 -9.27
N GLN A 182 14.63 17.44 -8.48
CA GLN A 182 13.61 16.41 -8.34
C GLN A 182 12.30 16.97 -8.88
N GLU A 183 11.57 16.14 -9.61
CA GLU A 183 10.28 16.50 -10.21
C GLU A 183 9.26 15.40 -9.92
N GLU A 184 7.98 15.75 -9.93
CA GLU A 184 6.89 14.79 -9.80
C GLU A 184 6.48 14.25 -11.17
N VAL A 185 6.28 12.93 -11.25
CA VAL A 185 5.77 12.20 -12.40
C VAL A 185 4.41 11.63 -12.06
N GLN A 186 3.45 11.81 -12.97
CA GLN A 186 2.11 11.26 -12.83
C GLN A 186 1.90 10.08 -13.77
N PHE A 187 1.42 8.98 -13.20
CA PHE A 187 1.00 7.78 -13.90
C PHE A 187 -0.53 7.66 -13.82
N PHE A 188 -1.14 7.25 -14.93
CA PHE A 188 -2.59 7.16 -15.07
C PHE A 188 -2.97 5.71 -15.31
N THR A 189 -4.03 5.23 -14.67
CA THR A 189 -4.58 3.89 -14.89
C THR A 189 -6.09 3.96 -15.05
N ASN A 190 -6.61 3.44 -16.15
CA ASN A 190 -8.04 3.26 -16.34
C ASN A 190 -8.51 2.07 -15.47
N PRO A 191 -9.38 2.29 -14.47
CA PRO A 191 -9.81 1.24 -13.55
C PRO A 191 -10.71 0.19 -14.22
N LEU A 192 -11.37 0.53 -15.33
CA LEU A 192 -12.29 -0.38 -16.03
C LEU A 192 -11.56 -1.28 -17.03
N THR A 193 -10.55 -0.76 -17.71
CA THR A 193 -9.83 -1.49 -18.78
C THR A 193 -8.47 -2.02 -18.34
N GLY A 194 -7.89 -1.48 -17.27
CA GLY A 194 -6.52 -1.76 -16.83
C GLY A 194 -5.44 -1.10 -17.69
N GLU A 195 -5.83 -0.22 -18.63
CA GLU A 195 -4.90 0.52 -19.47
C GLU A 195 -4.16 1.57 -18.63
N CYS A 196 -2.84 1.66 -18.78
CA CYS A 196 -2.03 2.63 -18.06
C CYS A 196 -1.26 3.56 -19.00
N GLY A 197 -0.83 4.70 -18.47
CA GLY A 197 -0.05 5.69 -19.19
C GLY A 197 0.71 6.63 -18.26
N ILE A 198 1.46 7.54 -18.85
CA ILE A 198 2.31 8.49 -18.14
C ILE A 198 2.07 9.89 -18.70
N GLU A 199 2.16 10.90 -17.83
CA GLU A 199 2.19 12.28 -18.29
C GLU A 199 3.37 12.51 -19.24
N LEU A 200 3.15 13.23 -20.35
CA LEU A 200 4.21 13.48 -21.33
C LEU A 200 5.38 14.29 -20.74
N GLN A 201 5.07 15.20 -19.82
CA GLN A 201 6.07 15.96 -19.07
C GLN A 201 6.82 15.04 -18.09
N GLY A 202 6.12 14.14 -17.41
CA GLY A 202 6.73 13.11 -16.57
C GLY A 202 7.67 12.18 -17.35
N LEU A 203 7.31 11.81 -18.58
CA LEU A 203 8.18 11.03 -19.47
C LEU A 203 9.49 11.78 -19.80
N SER A 204 9.41 13.10 -20.02
CA SER A 204 10.59 13.96 -20.20
C SER A 204 11.52 13.92 -18.97
N TYR A 205 10.95 13.92 -17.76
CA TYR A 205 11.71 13.83 -16.51
C TYR A 205 12.41 12.48 -16.33
N ILE A 206 11.71 11.37 -16.57
CA ILE A 206 12.30 10.02 -16.50
C ILE A 206 13.41 9.85 -17.54
N CYS A 207 13.29 10.49 -18.70
CA CYS A 207 14.33 10.47 -19.74
C CYS A 207 15.52 11.41 -19.44
N GLY A 208 15.79 11.75 -18.18
CA GLY A 208 16.90 12.63 -17.78
C GLY A 208 16.65 14.12 -18.07
N GLY A 209 15.39 14.54 -18.18
CA GLY A 209 15.00 15.93 -18.41
C GLY A 209 15.14 16.40 -19.86
N VAL A 210 15.03 15.47 -20.81
CA VAL A 210 15.03 15.78 -22.27
C VAL A 210 13.91 16.74 -22.59
N ALA A 211 14.18 17.79 -23.38
CA ALA A 211 13.17 18.78 -23.72
C ALA A 211 11.89 18.14 -24.32
N LEU A 212 10.72 18.53 -23.82
CA LEU A 212 9.41 18.00 -24.22
C LEU A 212 9.21 17.97 -25.74
N LYS A 213 9.75 18.98 -26.46
CA LYS A 213 9.69 19.05 -27.93
C LYS A 213 10.34 17.84 -28.61
N HIS A 214 11.44 17.31 -28.06
CA HIS A 214 12.13 16.15 -28.61
C HIS A 214 11.34 14.87 -28.37
N VAL A 215 10.75 14.73 -27.17
CA VAL A 215 9.85 13.62 -26.85
C VAL A 215 8.63 13.62 -27.77
N LYS A 216 7.98 14.77 -27.97
CA LYS A 216 6.87 14.95 -28.93
C LYS A 216 7.28 14.55 -30.35
N THR A 217 8.41 15.04 -30.82
CA THR A 217 8.92 14.76 -32.18
C THR A 217 9.20 13.27 -32.36
N PHE A 218 9.81 12.63 -31.36
CA PHE A 218 10.09 11.18 -31.37
C PHE A 218 8.81 10.35 -31.46
N LEU A 219 7.81 10.68 -30.63
CA LEU A 219 6.55 9.95 -30.59
C LEU A 219 5.70 10.15 -31.86
N VAL A 220 5.75 11.33 -32.48
CA VAL A 220 5.10 11.60 -33.77
C VAL A 220 5.79 10.85 -34.93
N GLY A 221 7.12 10.69 -34.88
CA GLY A 221 7.87 9.94 -35.88
C GLY A 221 7.74 8.41 -35.79
N TRP A 222 7.13 7.90 -34.72
CA TRP A 222 6.96 6.46 -34.46
C TRP A 222 5.71 5.89 -35.15
N ALA A 223 5.76 5.73 -36.48
CA ALA A 223 4.75 4.99 -37.24
C ALA A 223 4.92 3.46 -37.11
N GLN A 224 4.36 2.90 -36.02
CA GLN A 224 3.90 1.52 -35.71
C GLN A 224 4.54 0.25 -36.34
N PRO A 225 4.92 -0.72 -35.48
CA PRO A 225 4.55 -2.14 -35.68
C PRO A 225 3.74 -2.77 -34.54
N TYR A 226 3.57 -2.10 -33.39
CA TYR A 226 2.90 -2.68 -32.22
C TYR A 226 1.72 -1.81 -31.81
N ARG A 227 0.55 -2.46 -31.64
CA ARG A 227 -0.79 -1.93 -31.32
C ARG A 227 -0.86 -1.04 -30.06
N ALA A 228 -0.11 0.05 -30.01
CA ALA A 228 -0.34 1.14 -29.08
C ALA A 228 -1.38 2.06 -29.73
N HIS A 229 -2.62 2.04 -29.27
CA HIS A 229 -3.62 3.04 -29.66
C HIS A 229 -3.26 4.39 -29.03
N ALA A 230 -2.16 5.04 -29.42
CA ALA A 230 -1.78 6.34 -28.89
C ALA A 230 -2.90 7.36 -29.12
N LYS A 231 -3.72 7.62 -28.10
CA LYS A 231 -4.65 8.75 -28.06
C LYS A 231 -3.96 9.88 -27.32
N LEU A 232 -3.53 10.89 -28.07
CA LEU A 232 -3.13 12.18 -27.54
C LEU A 232 -4.40 12.90 -27.07
N PHE A 233 -4.61 12.92 -25.75
CA PHE A 233 -5.57 13.82 -25.12
C PHE A 233 -4.78 14.93 -24.44
N ASN A 234 -4.94 16.18 -24.88
CA ASN A 234 -4.43 17.42 -24.25
C ASN A 234 -3.32 17.22 -23.18
N ASN A 235 -2.10 16.87 -23.63
CA ASN A 235 -0.85 16.66 -22.85
C ASN A 235 -0.63 15.29 -22.15
N LEU A 236 -1.51 14.31 -22.33
CA LEU A 236 -1.36 12.95 -21.82
C LEU A 236 -0.87 11.98 -22.90
N PHE A 237 0.11 11.13 -22.56
CA PHE A 237 0.56 10.04 -23.43
C PHE A 237 0.23 8.68 -22.80
N LEU A 238 -0.84 8.06 -23.29
CA LEU A 238 -1.24 6.72 -22.87
C LEU A 238 -0.47 5.67 -23.70
N LEU A 239 0.43 4.93 -23.06
CA LEU A 239 1.12 3.78 -23.65
C LEU A 239 0.27 2.52 -23.43
N PHE A 240 -0.53 2.16 -24.42
CA PHE A 240 -1.38 0.97 -24.37
C PHE A 240 -0.54 -0.31 -24.56
N GLY A 241 -0.46 -1.15 -23.53
CA GLY A 241 -0.15 -2.57 -23.69
C GLY A 241 -1.42 -3.32 -24.10
N SER A 242 -1.45 -3.91 -25.30
CA SER A 242 -2.59 -4.76 -25.69
C SER A 242 -2.65 -6.00 -24.80
N ARG A 243 -3.88 -6.44 -24.46
CA ARG A 243 -4.15 -7.69 -23.72
C ARG A 243 -3.16 -8.80 -24.11
N GLY A 244 -2.39 -9.27 -23.12
CA GLY A 244 -1.48 -10.41 -23.28
C GLY A 244 -0.01 -10.06 -23.51
N GLN A 245 0.37 -8.77 -23.59
CA GLN A 245 1.76 -8.38 -23.40
C GLN A 245 1.88 -7.54 -22.14
N THR A 246 2.42 -8.19 -21.12
CA THR A 246 3.05 -7.60 -19.94
C THR A 246 3.77 -6.32 -20.36
N ILE A 247 3.19 -5.16 -20.03
CA ILE A 247 4.04 -4.03 -19.71
C ILE A 247 4.93 -4.60 -18.62
N GLN A 248 6.23 -4.76 -18.93
CA GLN A 248 7.24 -5.00 -17.92
C GLN A 248 7.12 -3.82 -16.95
N THR A 249 6.24 -3.97 -15.97
CA THR A 249 6.43 -3.47 -14.62
C THR A 249 7.86 -3.84 -14.32
N PHE A 250 8.68 -2.82 -14.06
CA PHE A 250 10.09 -2.96 -13.73
C PHE A 250 10.27 -4.19 -12.85
N ALA A 251 10.78 -5.25 -13.47
CA ALA A 251 11.45 -6.29 -12.75
C ALA A 251 12.66 -5.58 -12.15
N TYR A 252 12.69 -5.45 -10.83
CA TYR A 252 13.94 -5.20 -10.15
C TYR A 252 14.65 -6.57 -10.05
N PRO A 253 15.81 -6.76 -10.70
CA PRO A 253 16.74 -7.80 -10.30
C PRO A 253 17.53 -7.33 -9.08
N THR A 254 17.63 -8.24 -8.10
CA THR A 254 18.47 -8.25 -6.88
C THR A 254 18.33 -7.09 -5.89
#